data_AF-A0A7C4ZCU0-F1
#
_entry.id   AF-A0A7C4ZCU0-F1
#
_cell.length_a   1.000
_cell.length_b   1.000
_cell.length_c   1.000
_cell.angle_alpha   90.00
_cell.angle_beta   90.00
_cell.angle_gamma   90.00
#
_symmetry.space_group_name_H-M   'P 1'
#
loop_
_entity.id
_entity.type
_entity.pdbx_description
1 polymer ?
#
loop_
_entity_poly.entity_id
_entity_poly.type
_entity_poly.pdbx_seq_one_letter_code
_entity_poly.pdbx_strand_id
1 'polypeptide(L)'
;MDLANLGVEEWVAIGSAALALASLVLNWLVVRRQTQLQFETLKAEMDAEVIAWTHEAIDLVSQSIALARGRGAAYAPEEFARLAHETSQKLSSIADRGRLFFPNEAPERHGQDKETAFQGYRPPILDAVVFACNRLARVDASAAHPDTEAAEFLTKCRRLLVSEAQNAIDPRRRGQMLRRLAVGRLDDKTSAYALSAELGEAMESLYPGYLLERRDAAWIANREAIARQHRR
;
A
#
# COMPACT_ATOMS: atom_id res chain seq x y z
N MET A 1 -17.17 22.33 61.14
CA MET A 1 -15.99 23.16 60.82
C MET A 1 -16.55 24.52 60.43
N ASP A 2 -16.51 25.48 61.35
CA ASP A 2 -17.12 26.80 61.15
C ASP A 2 -16.30 27.60 60.13
N LEU A 3 -16.85 27.76 58.92
CA LEU A 3 -16.27 28.59 57.85
C LEU A 3 -16.12 30.07 58.26
N ALA A 4 -16.74 30.48 59.36
CA ALA A 4 -16.75 31.84 59.88
C ALA A 4 -15.48 32.24 60.67
N ASN A 5 -14.60 31.29 61.00
CA ASN A 5 -13.39 31.55 61.81
C ASN A 5 -12.07 31.43 61.02
N LEU A 6 -12.14 31.34 59.68
CA LEU A 6 -10.96 31.22 58.84
C LEU A 6 -10.21 32.56 58.75
N GLY A 7 -8.91 32.55 59.00
CA GLY A 7 -8.02 33.70 58.81
C GLY A 7 -7.83 34.04 57.32
N VAL A 8 -7.42 35.28 57.03
CA VAL A 8 -7.16 35.74 55.65
C VAL A 8 -6.18 34.82 54.92
N GLU A 9 -5.17 34.28 55.62
CA GLU A 9 -4.20 33.34 55.06
C GLU A 9 -4.82 32.01 54.59
N GLU A 10 -5.80 31.48 55.32
CA GLU A 10 -6.47 30.23 54.97
C GLU A 10 -7.36 30.40 53.74
N TRP A 11 -8.01 31.56 53.59
CA TRP A 11 -8.76 31.91 52.38
C TRP A 11 -7.85 32.04 51.15
N VAL A 12 -6.67 32.64 51.31
CA VAL A 12 -5.66 32.73 50.24
C VAL A 12 -5.16 31.34 49.85
N ALA A 13 -4.93 30.46 50.81
CA ALA A 13 -4.49 29.09 50.56
C ALA A 13 -5.55 28.27 49.81
N ILE A 14 -6.82 28.35 50.23
CA ILE A 14 -7.95 27.68 49.55
C ILE A 14 -8.13 28.21 48.14
N GLY A 15 -8.12 29.54 47.95
CA GLY A 15 -8.22 30.17 46.63
C GLY A 15 -7.10 29.75 45.69
N SER A 16 -5.87 29.69 46.21
CA SER A 16 -4.69 29.27 45.45
C SER A 16 -4.73 27.78 45.07
N ALA A 17 -5.16 26.91 45.99
CA ALA A 17 -5.34 25.49 45.73
C ALA A 17 -6.43 25.24 44.67
N ALA A 18 -7.55 25.96 44.74
CA ALA A 18 -8.61 25.88 43.74
C ALA A 18 -8.14 26.35 42.36
N LEU A 19 -7.39 27.45 42.28
CA LEU A 19 -6.80 27.96 41.04
C LEU A 19 -5.80 26.97 40.44
N ALA A 20 -4.95 26.35 41.27
CA ALA A 20 -4.00 25.35 40.83
C ALA A 20 -4.70 24.10 40.27
N LEU A 21 -5.75 23.61 40.93
CA LEU A 21 -6.56 22.48 40.44
C LEU A 21 -7.27 22.80 39.12
N ALA A 22 -7.88 23.98 39.01
CA ALA A 22 -8.51 24.44 37.78
C ALA A 22 -7.48 24.53 36.63
N SER A 23 -6.29 25.06 36.91
CA SER A 23 -5.19 25.15 35.95
C SER A 23 -4.69 23.76 35.52
N LEU A 24 -4.59 22.82 36.45
CA LEU A 24 -4.21 21.43 36.16
C LEU A 24 -5.23 20.75 35.25
N VAL A 25 -6.53 20.88 35.54
CA VAL A 25 -7.61 20.29 34.73
C VAL A 25 -7.64 20.90 33.33
N LEU A 26 -7.51 22.23 33.21
CA LEU A 26 -7.46 22.90 31.91
C LEU A 26 -6.23 22.46 31.10
N ASN A 27 -5.05 22.41 31.72
CA ASN A 27 -3.84 21.91 31.05
C ASN A 27 -4.00 20.46 30.61
N TRP A 28 -4.58 19.60 31.44
CA TRP A 28 -4.83 18.21 31.08
C TRP A 28 -5.78 18.07 29.88
N LEU A 29 -6.86 18.86 29.83
CA LEU A 29 -7.79 18.87 28.70
C LEU A 29 -7.13 19.40 27.42
N VAL A 30 -6.31 20.44 27.52
CA VAL A 30 -5.57 21.01 26.38
C VAL A 30 -4.56 20.00 25.86
N VAL A 31 -3.74 19.40 26.72
CA VAL A 31 -2.76 18.38 26.34
C VAL A 31 -3.45 17.20 25.67
N ARG A 32 -4.55 16.70 26.23
CA ARG A 32 -5.30 15.59 25.63
C ARG A 32 -5.81 15.92 24.23
N ARG A 33 -6.34 17.12 24.01
CA ARG A 33 -6.77 17.58 22.68
C ARG A 33 -5.60 17.75 21.72
N GLN A 34 -4.49 18.30 22.19
CA GLN A 34 -3.28 18.48 21.39
C GLN A 34 -2.71 17.12 20.94
N THR A 35 -2.61 16.14 21.85
CA THR A 35 -2.14 14.79 21.51
C THR A 35 -3.07 14.13 20.48
N GLN A 36 -4.38 14.30 20.61
CA GLN A 36 -5.33 13.78 19.63
C GLN A 36 -5.14 14.43 18.25
N LEU A 37 -5.03 15.77 18.19
CA LEU A 37 -4.81 16.48 16.94
C LEU A 37 -3.48 16.10 16.29
N GLN A 38 -2.40 15.97 17.07
CA GLN A 38 -1.10 15.52 16.57
C GLN A 38 -1.16 14.13 15.95
N PHE A 39 -1.86 13.20 16.59
CA PHE A 39 -2.06 11.85 16.05
C PHE A 39 -2.88 11.87 14.75
N GLU A 40 -3.95 12.67 14.70
CA GLU A 40 -4.76 12.84 13.49
C GLU A 40 -3.96 13.47 12.35
N THR A 41 -3.12 14.47 12.64
CA THR A 41 -2.20 15.08 11.66
C THR A 41 -1.19 14.08 11.14
N LEU A 42 -0.47 13.36 12.02
CA LEU A 42 0.52 12.36 11.61
C LEU A 42 -0.12 11.27 10.73
N LYS A 43 -1.32 10.83 11.09
CA LYS A 43 -2.06 9.86 10.29
C LYS A 43 -2.41 10.44 8.91
N ALA A 44 -2.90 11.68 8.84
CA ALA A 44 -3.25 12.32 7.58
C ALA A 44 -2.02 12.51 6.69
N GLU A 45 -0.85 12.82 7.27
CA GLU A 45 0.43 12.91 6.57
C GLU A 45 0.84 11.54 5.99
N MET A 46 0.79 10.47 6.80
CA MET A 46 1.05 9.12 6.31
C MET A 46 0.09 8.70 5.19
N ASP A 47 -1.21 8.96 5.34
CA ASP A 47 -2.21 8.64 4.31
C ASP A 47 -1.92 9.43 3.01
N ALA A 48 -1.49 10.69 3.12
CA ALA A 48 -1.09 11.51 1.97
C ALA A 48 0.16 10.95 1.26
N GLU A 49 1.16 10.47 2.00
CA GLU A 49 2.35 9.82 1.43
C GLU A 49 2.00 8.53 0.69
N VAL A 50 1.11 7.70 1.26
CA VAL A 50 0.62 6.48 0.62
C VAL A 50 -0.14 6.80 -0.68
N ILE A 51 -0.96 7.85 -0.68
CA ILE A 51 -1.65 8.33 -1.89
C ILE A 51 -0.65 8.80 -2.94
N ALA A 52 0.34 9.60 -2.54
CA ALA A 52 1.37 10.11 -3.44
C ALA A 52 2.18 8.96 -4.10
N TRP A 53 2.61 7.99 -3.28
CA TRP A 53 3.25 6.77 -3.77
C TRP A 53 2.36 6.01 -4.75
N THR A 54 1.07 5.87 -4.43
CA THR A 54 0.09 5.17 -5.27
C THR A 54 -0.04 5.83 -6.64
N HIS A 55 -0.16 7.15 -6.69
CA HIS A 55 -0.22 7.90 -7.96
C HIS A 55 1.02 7.66 -8.81
N GLU A 56 2.21 7.80 -8.21
CA GLU A 56 3.48 7.59 -8.90
C GLU A 56 3.60 6.15 -9.45
N ALA A 57 3.21 5.14 -8.66
CA ALA A 57 3.21 3.75 -9.10
C ALA A 57 2.21 3.51 -10.26
N ILE A 58 1.01 4.08 -10.21
CA ILE A 58 0.01 3.97 -11.28
C ILE A 58 0.52 4.60 -12.58
N ASP A 59 1.19 5.74 -12.49
CA ASP A 59 1.74 6.45 -13.65
C ASP A 59 2.85 5.62 -14.30
N LEU A 60 3.77 5.03 -13.51
CA LEU A 60 4.83 4.17 -14.03
C LEU A 60 4.28 2.88 -14.70
N VAL A 61 3.27 2.25 -14.10
CA VAL A 61 2.62 1.09 -14.74
C VAL A 61 1.88 1.52 -16.01
N SER A 62 1.25 2.70 -16.02
CA SER A 62 0.59 3.24 -17.22
C SER A 62 1.58 3.57 -18.33
N GLN A 63 2.75 4.12 -18.00
CA GLN A 63 3.85 4.33 -18.93
C GLN A 63 4.32 3.00 -19.53
N SER A 64 4.41 1.95 -18.72
CA SER A 64 4.77 0.60 -19.18
C SER A 64 3.77 0.06 -20.19
N ILE A 65 2.47 0.26 -19.96
CA ILE A 65 1.40 -0.11 -20.90
C ILE A 65 1.55 0.67 -22.22
N ALA A 66 1.84 1.98 -22.14
CA ALA A 66 2.04 2.82 -23.32
C ALA A 66 3.25 2.35 -24.14
N LEU A 67 4.37 2.01 -23.48
CA LEU A 67 5.55 1.44 -24.13
C LEU A 67 5.19 0.13 -24.85
N ALA A 68 4.56 -0.82 -24.16
CA ALA A 68 4.17 -2.10 -24.77
C ALA A 68 3.26 -1.91 -26.01
N ARG A 69 2.27 -1.00 -25.94
CA ARG A 69 1.37 -0.69 -27.05
C ARG A 69 2.02 0.09 -28.18
N GLY A 70 3.01 0.92 -27.87
CA GLY A 70 3.73 1.73 -28.85
C GLY A 70 4.94 1.02 -29.47
N ARG A 71 5.34 -0.15 -28.96
CA ARG A 71 6.49 -0.89 -29.48
C ARG A 71 6.36 -1.16 -30.98
N GLY A 72 7.42 -0.86 -31.74
CA GLY A 72 7.45 -1.07 -33.20
C GLY A 72 6.52 -0.16 -34.02
N ALA A 73 5.73 0.71 -33.39
CA ALA A 73 4.79 1.61 -34.06
C ALA A 73 5.03 3.10 -33.72
N ALA A 74 5.23 3.41 -32.44
CA ALA A 74 5.42 4.77 -31.93
C ALA A 74 6.86 5.07 -31.53
N TYR A 75 7.71 4.06 -31.37
CA TYR A 75 9.09 4.19 -30.88
C TYR A 75 10.06 3.46 -31.81
N ALA A 76 11.20 4.09 -32.07
CA ALA A 76 12.34 3.39 -32.67
C ALA A 76 12.89 2.32 -31.68
N PRO A 77 13.51 1.22 -32.15
CA PRO A 77 13.98 0.15 -31.25
C PRO A 77 14.92 0.62 -30.14
N GLU A 78 15.89 1.47 -30.46
CA GLU A 78 16.85 2.01 -29.48
C GLU A 78 16.17 2.92 -28.45
N GLU A 79 15.23 3.75 -28.89
CA GLU A 79 14.44 4.62 -28.02
C GLU A 79 13.56 3.80 -27.08
N PHE A 80 12.86 2.79 -27.62
CA PHE A 80 12.06 1.87 -26.84
C PHE A 80 12.92 1.17 -25.78
N ALA A 81 14.07 0.61 -26.16
CA ALA A 81 14.96 -0.09 -25.24
C ALA A 81 15.40 0.81 -24.08
N ARG A 82 15.77 2.06 -24.38
CA ARG A 82 16.15 3.06 -23.38
C ARG A 82 14.99 3.37 -22.43
N LEU A 83 13.81 3.67 -22.96
CA LEU A 83 12.63 4.01 -22.16
C LEU A 83 12.15 2.82 -21.32
N ALA A 84 12.12 1.61 -21.88
CA ALA A 84 11.75 0.40 -21.17
C ALA A 84 12.71 0.12 -20.01
N HIS A 85 14.02 0.27 -20.24
CA HIS A 85 15.02 0.16 -19.18
C HIS A 85 14.79 1.19 -18.08
N GLU A 86 14.69 2.48 -18.43
CA GLU A 86 14.48 3.57 -17.47
C GLU A 86 13.20 3.38 -16.64
N THR A 87 12.08 3.08 -17.29
CA THR A 87 10.79 2.84 -16.61
C THR A 87 10.86 1.59 -15.74
N SER A 88 11.56 0.52 -16.16
CA SER A 88 11.75 -0.67 -15.32
C SER A 88 12.54 -0.38 -14.04
N GLN A 89 13.61 0.44 -14.11
CA GLN A 89 14.37 0.84 -12.93
C GLN A 89 13.53 1.70 -11.98
N LYS A 90 12.72 2.60 -12.51
CA LYS A 90 11.76 3.39 -11.72
C LYS A 90 10.71 2.51 -11.05
N LEU A 91 10.19 1.49 -11.75
CA LEU A 91 9.27 0.51 -11.16
C LEU A 91 9.92 -0.33 -10.06
N SER A 92 11.19 -0.70 -10.21
CA SER A 92 11.92 -1.38 -9.14
C SER A 92 12.05 -0.48 -7.91
N SER A 93 12.48 0.76 -8.11
CA SER A 93 12.65 1.75 -7.03
C SER A 93 11.33 2.08 -6.32
N ILE A 94 10.23 2.27 -7.07
CA ILE A 94 8.93 2.56 -6.46
C ILE A 94 8.36 1.36 -5.70
N ALA A 95 8.69 0.13 -6.11
CA ALA A 95 8.33 -1.08 -5.35
C ALA A 95 9.05 -1.12 -3.99
N ASP A 96 10.34 -0.76 -3.94
CA ASP A 96 11.09 -0.71 -2.69
C ASP A 96 10.60 0.41 -1.77
N ARG A 97 10.30 1.61 -2.31
CA ARG A 97 9.62 2.68 -1.57
C ARG A 97 8.28 2.22 -0.99
N GLY A 98 7.54 1.42 -1.75
CA GLY A 98 6.26 0.87 -1.32
C GLY A 98 6.36 -0.02 -0.08
N ARG A 99 7.50 -0.68 0.15
CA ARG A 99 7.72 -1.53 1.34
C ARG A 99 7.70 -0.75 2.66
N LEU A 100 7.95 0.57 2.61
CA LEU A 100 7.87 1.43 3.79
C LEU A 100 6.42 1.57 4.30
N PHE A 101 5.45 1.45 3.39
CA PHE A 101 4.01 1.54 3.70
C PHE A 101 3.35 0.16 3.78
N PHE A 102 3.86 -0.80 3.00
CA PHE A 102 3.30 -2.13 2.83
C PHE A 102 4.33 -3.19 3.23
N PRO A 103 4.54 -3.43 4.55
CA PRO A 103 5.46 -4.45 5.00
C PRO A 103 5.01 -5.84 4.52
N ASN A 104 5.98 -6.74 4.36
CA ASN A 104 5.71 -8.13 4.01
C ASN A 104 4.90 -8.82 5.12
N GLU A 105 4.04 -9.76 4.72
CA GLU A 105 3.22 -10.57 5.61
C GLU A 105 4.02 -11.75 6.18
N ALA A 106 3.80 -12.10 7.46
CA ALA A 106 4.50 -13.19 8.14
C ALA A 106 6.04 -13.17 7.95
N PRO A 107 6.72 -12.07 8.32
CA PRO A 107 8.17 -11.92 8.17
C PRO A 107 8.98 -13.02 8.85
N GLU A 108 8.44 -13.70 9.85
CA GLU A 108 9.07 -14.80 10.57
C GLU A 108 8.98 -16.17 9.85
N ARG A 109 8.18 -16.28 8.78
CA ARG A 109 7.89 -17.58 8.13
C ARG A 109 8.58 -17.81 6.80
N HIS A 110 9.08 -16.77 6.15
CA HIS A 110 9.67 -16.88 4.80
C HIS A 110 10.89 -15.97 4.65
N GLY A 111 11.90 -16.42 3.92
CA GLY A 111 13.07 -15.60 3.57
C GLY A 111 13.89 -15.12 4.76
N GLN A 112 14.09 -15.96 5.81
CA GLN A 112 14.86 -15.59 7.01
C GLN A 112 16.33 -15.26 6.72
N ASP A 113 16.83 -15.73 5.57
CA ASP A 113 18.15 -15.45 5.02
C ASP A 113 18.27 -14.06 4.38
N LYS A 114 17.16 -13.34 4.19
CA LYS A 114 17.10 -12.01 3.56
C LYS A 114 17.15 -10.89 4.59
N GLU A 115 17.45 -9.67 4.12
CA GLU A 115 17.37 -8.46 4.94
C GLU A 115 15.95 -8.23 5.46
N THR A 116 15.82 -7.63 6.65
CA THR A 116 14.55 -7.51 7.40
C THR A 116 13.37 -7.01 6.56
N ALA A 117 13.56 -6.01 5.69
CA ALA A 117 12.50 -5.45 4.84
C ALA A 117 12.03 -6.39 3.68
N PHE A 118 12.76 -7.47 3.45
CA PHE A 118 12.53 -8.48 2.42
C PHE A 118 12.14 -9.85 2.97
N GLN A 119 12.14 -10.02 4.30
CA GLN A 119 11.65 -11.21 4.98
C GLN A 119 10.12 -11.27 4.90
N GLY A 120 9.55 -12.46 4.82
CA GLY A 120 8.11 -12.69 4.67
C GLY A 120 7.61 -12.62 3.24
N TYR A 121 6.30 -12.62 3.10
CA TYR A 121 5.63 -12.65 1.81
C TYR A 121 5.21 -11.27 1.35
N ARG A 122 5.57 -10.92 0.11
CA ARG A 122 5.19 -9.64 -0.50
C ARG A 122 3.66 -9.51 -0.62
N PRO A 123 3.06 -8.38 -0.24
CA PRO A 123 1.63 -8.16 -0.41
C PRO A 123 1.25 -7.95 -1.89
N PRO A 124 0.01 -8.26 -2.30
CA PRO A 124 -0.44 -8.17 -3.70
C PRO A 124 -0.24 -6.79 -4.36
N ILE A 125 -0.36 -5.71 -3.58
CA ILE A 125 -0.14 -4.34 -4.08
C ILE A 125 1.28 -4.13 -4.62
N LEU A 126 2.29 -4.73 -3.98
CA LEU A 126 3.68 -4.65 -4.41
C LEU A 126 4.00 -5.71 -5.48
N ASP A 127 3.33 -6.87 -5.46
CA ASP A 127 3.42 -7.86 -6.53
C ASP A 127 3.05 -7.23 -7.89
N ALA A 128 1.97 -6.44 -7.95
CA ALA A 128 1.55 -5.75 -9.15
C ALA A 128 2.66 -4.88 -9.79
N VAL A 129 3.38 -4.12 -8.97
CA VAL A 129 4.46 -3.24 -9.42
C VAL A 129 5.67 -4.06 -9.87
N VAL A 130 6.05 -5.09 -9.11
CA VAL A 130 7.22 -5.92 -9.44
C VAL A 130 6.96 -6.80 -10.67
N PHE A 131 5.74 -7.29 -10.87
CA PHE A 131 5.37 -7.98 -12.10
C PHE A 131 5.40 -7.04 -13.29
N ALA A 132 4.91 -5.80 -13.16
CA ALA A 132 5.03 -4.81 -14.22
C ALA A 132 6.49 -4.51 -14.58
N CYS A 133 7.34 -4.32 -13.57
CA CYS A 133 8.79 -4.12 -13.74
C CYS A 133 9.40 -5.27 -14.55
N ASN A 134 9.15 -6.51 -14.11
CA ASN A 134 9.75 -7.69 -14.69
C ASN A 134 9.24 -7.98 -16.11
N ARG A 135 7.95 -7.73 -16.38
CA ARG A 135 7.38 -7.91 -17.71
C ARG A 135 7.96 -6.89 -18.68
N LEU A 136 8.02 -5.60 -18.30
CA LEU A 136 8.56 -4.55 -19.16
C LEU A 136 10.04 -4.75 -19.47
N ALA A 137 10.85 -5.11 -18.46
CA ALA A 137 12.30 -5.33 -18.62
C ALA A 137 12.65 -6.46 -19.60
N ARG A 138 11.68 -7.31 -19.95
CA ARG A 138 11.84 -8.47 -20.82
C ARG A 138 11.08 -8.35 -22.15
N VAL A 139 10.52 -7.18 -22.45
CA VAL A 139 9.92 -6.94 -23.77
C VAL A 139 11.04 -6.79 -24.79
N ASP A 140 10.97 -7.57 -25.88
CA ASP A 140 11.94 -7.51 -26.97
C ASP A 140 11.80 -6.20 -27.76
N ALA A 141 12.80 -5.33 -27.63
CA ALA A 141 12.84 -4.03 -28.28
C ALA A 141 12.92 -4.10 -29.83
N SER A 142 13.41 -5.21 -30.38
CA SER A 142 13.65 -5.37 -31.82
C SER A 142 12.41 -5.80 -32.60
N ALA A 143 11.37 -6.30 -31.92
CA ALA A 143 10.18 -6.79 -32.57
C ALA A 143 9.33 -5.65 -33.18
N ALA A 144 8.81 -5.89 -34.40
CA ALA A 144 8.26 -4.86 -35.28
C ALA A 144 6.81 -4.44 -35.00
N HIS A 145 6.11 -5.10 -34.08
CA HIS A 145 4.69 -4.84 -33.79
C HIS A 145 4.44 -4.64 -32.32
N PRO A 146 3.38 -3.90 -31.92
CA PRO A 146 3.01 -3.75 -30.51
C PRO A 146 2.93 -5.06 -29.74
N ASP A 147 3.34 -5.03 -28.47
CA ASP A 147 3.20 -6.17 -27.56
C ASP A 147 1.84 -6.12 -26.87
N THR A 148 0.80 -6.62 -27.56
CA THR A 148 -0.57 -6.62 -27.03
C THR A 148 -0.69 -7.48 -25.77
N GLU A 149 0.02 -8.60 -25.71
CA GLU A 149 0.04 -9.50 -24.56
C GLU A 149 0.69 -8.82 -23.34
N ALA A 150 1.86 -8.18 -23.51
CA ALA A 150 2.46 -7.39 -22.43
C ALA A 150 1.53 -6.27 -21.98
N ALA A 151 0.89 -5.56 -22.92
CA ALA A 151 -0.02 -4.48 -22.58
C ALA A 151 -1.24 -4.94 -21.77
N GLU A 152 -1.80 -6.11 -22.09
CA GLU A 152 -2.90 -6.73 -21.34
C GLU A 152 -2.44 -7.18 -19.94
N PHE A 153 -1.29 -7.84 -19.84
CA PHE A 153 -0.69 -8.24 -18.57
C PHE A 153 -0.43 -7.03 -17.66
N LEU A 154 0.18 -5.98 -18.20
CA LEU A 154 0.45 -4.72 -17.48
C LEU A 154 -0.86 -4.02 -17.08
N THR A 155 -1.90 -4.12 -17.90
CA THR A 155 -3.24 -3.62 -17.55
C THR A 155 -3.83 -4.37 -16.34
N LYS A 156 -3.65 -5.69 -16.27
CA LYS A 156 -4.05 -6.49 -15.09
C LYS A 156 -3.24 -6.09 -13.85
N CYS A 157 -1.93 -5.89 -13.98
CA CYS A 157 -1.09 -5.36 -12.90
C CYS A 157 -1.62 -4.02 -12.38
N ARG A 158 -1.93 -3.07 -13.27
CA ARG A 158 -2.50 -1.77 -12.87
C ARG A 158 -3.84 -1.90 -12.15
N ARG A 159 -4.71 -2.81 -12.60
CA ARG A 159 -6.00 -3.08 -11.93
C ARG A 159 -5.79 -3.62 -10.53
N LEU A 160 -4.89 -4.60 -10.35
CA LEU A 160 -4.54 -5.11 -9.03
C LEU A 160 -4.00 -4.00 -8.11
N LEU A 161 -3.06 -3.18 -8.60
CA LEU A 161 -2.50 -2.05 -7.87
C LEU A 161 -3.58 -1.08 -7.39
N VAL A 162 -4.48 -0.64 -8.29
CA VAL A 162 -5.56 0.30 -7.97
C VAL A 162 -6.52 -0.30 -6.95
N SER A 163 -6.92 -1.56 -7.14
CA SER A 163 -7.83 -2.24 -6.21
C SER A 163 -7.24 -2.35 -4.81
N GLU A 164 -5.96 -2.70 -4.69
CA GLU A 164 -5.31 -2.81 -3.39
C GLU A 164 -5.02 -1.46 -2.74
N ALA A 165 -4.67 -0.43 -3.53
CA ALA A 165 -4.50 0.92 -3.01
C ALA A 165 -5.82 1.50 -2.45
N GLN A 166 -6.94 1.25 -3.14
CA GLN A 166 -8.28 1.60 -2.61
C GLN A 166 -8.57 0.91 -1.27
N ASN A 167 -8.05 -0.30 -1.07
CA ASN A 167 -8.22 -1.05 0.17
C ASN A 167 -7.36 -0.50 1.30
N ALA A 168 -6.18 0.03 0.98
CA ALA A 168 -5.23 0.58 1.93
C ALA A 168 -5.60 1.99 2.43
N ILE A 169 -6.02 2.89 1.54
CA ILE A 169 -6.13 4.33 1.84
C ILE A 169 -7.33 4.68 2.74
N ASP A 170 -8.43 3.92 2.75
CA ASP A 170 -9.50 4.17 3.74
C ASP A 170 -10.49 2.99 3.95
N PRO A 171 -10.27 2.14 4.96
CA PRO A 171 -11.22 1.09 5.35
C PRO A 171 -12.58 1.62 5.83
N ARG A 172 -12.66 2.85 6.37
CA ARG A 172 -13.87 3.44 6.99
C ARG A 172 -14.74 4.16 5.97
N ARG A 173 -14.16 4.93 5.03
CA ARG A 173 -14.89 5.37 3.82
C ARG A 173 -15.33 4.18 3.00
N ARG A 174 -14.51 3.11 2.89
CA ARG A 174 -14.97 1.85 2.29
C ARG A 174 -16.17 1.30 3.06
N GLY A 175 -16.19 1.24 4.39
CA GLY A 175 -17.35 0.79 5.16
C GLY A 175 -18.63 1.65 4.98
N GLN A 176 -18.49 2.96 4.77
CA GLN A 176 -19.64 3.86 4.51
C GLN A 176 -20.08 3.87 3.03
N MET A 177 -19.12 3.82 2.11
CA MET A 177 -19.33 3.78 0.67
C MET A 177 -19.78 2.39 0.20
N LEU A 178 -19.23 1.31 0.75
CA LEU A 178 -19.78 -0.04 0.62
C LEU A 178 -21.16 -0.11 1.23
N ARG A 179 -21.49 0.49 2.38
CA ARG A 179 -22.89 0.51 2.85
C ARG A 179 -23.84 1.20 1.87
N ARG A 180 -23.36 2.20 1.10
CA ARG A 180 -24.09 2.86 0.00
C ARG A 180 -24.06 2.08 -1.33
N LEU A 181 -23.04 1.26 -1.57
CA LEU A 181 -22.81 0.45 -2.78
C LEU A 181 -23.03 -1.07 -2.54
N ALA A 182 -23.50 -1.47 -1.36
CA ALA A 182 -23.55 -2.86 -0.89
C ALA A 182 -24.54 -3.71 -1.68
N VAL A 183 -25.42 -3.05 -2.45
CA VAL A 183 -26.28 -3.71 -3.42
C VAL A 183 -25.49 -4.20 -4.65
N GLY A 184 -24.26 -3.74 -4.90
CA GLY A 184 -23.48 -4.10 -6.10
C GLY A 184 -22.01 -4.51 -5.91
N ARG A 185 -21.42 -4.41 -4.71
CA ARG A 185 -19.97 -4.67 -4.49
C ARG A 185 -19.62 -5.81 -3.52
N LEU A 186 -20.62 -6.56 -3.03
CA LEU A 186 -20.41 -7.85 -2.35
C LEU A 186 -19.92 -8.94 -3.33
N ASP A 187 -19.88 -8.63 -4.63
CA ASP A 187 -19.52 -9.52 -5.74
C ASP A 187 -18.14 -9.24 -6.35
N ASP A 188 -17.12 -8.84 -5.59
CA ASP A 188 -15.74 -9.00 -6.11
C ASP A 188 -15.43 -10.50 -6.13
N LYS A 189 -15.72 -11.14 -7.28
CA LYS A 189 -15.65 -12.59 -7.48
C LYS A 189 -14.24 -13.18 -7.34
N THR A 190 -13.20 -12.34 -7.30
CA THR A 190 -11.80 -12.77 -7.38
C THR A 190 -10.97 -12.12 -6.27
N SER A 191 -10.36 -12.95 -5.42
CA SER A 191 -9.42 -12.55 -4.36
C SER A 191 -8.19 -11.83 -4.94
N ALA A 192 -7.66 -10.81 -4.25
CA ALA A 192 -6.42 -10.13 -4.66
C ALA A 192 -5.23 -11.12 -4.72
N TYR A 193 -5.20 -12.12 -3.83
CA TYR A 193 -4.22 -13.20 -3.86
C TYR A 193 -4.42 -14.12 -5.06
N ALA A 194 -5.66 -14.36 -5.49
CA ALA A 194 -5.94 -15.13 -6.70
C ALA A 194 -5.49 -14.38 -7.96
N LEU A 195 -5.71 -13.06 -8.05
CA LEU A 195 -5.21 -12.27 -9.17
C LEU A 195 -3.67 -12.15 -9.16
N SER A 196 -3.05 -12.02 -7.98
CA SER A 196 -1.60 -12.07 -7.85
C SER A 196 -1.02 -13.45 -8.23
N ALA A 197 -1.71 -14.53 -7.86
CA ALA A 197 -1.36 -15.88 -8.28
C ALA A 197 -1.46 -16.05 -9.79
N GLU A 198 -2.56 -15.60 -10.41
CA GLU A 198 -2.75 -15.61 -11.87
C GLU A 198 -1.61 -14.88 -12.58
N LEU A 199 -1.25 -13.67 -12.12
CA LEU A 199 -0.15 -12.89 -12.70
C LEU A 199 1.20 -13.57 -12.49
N GLY A 200 1.44 -14.16 -11.32
CA GLY A 200 2.66 -14.90 -11.02
C GLY A 200 2.82 -16.14 -11.90
N GLU A 201 1.78 -16.95 -12.05
CA GLU A 201 1.80 -18.15 -12.89
C GLU A 201 1.91 -17.78 -14.39
N ALA A 202 1.31 -16.66 -14.82
CA ALA A 202 1.54 -16.15 -16.17
C ALA A 202 3.01 -15.75 -16.39
N MET A 203 3.67 -15.14 -15.40
CA MET A 203 5.11 -14.87 -15.45
C MET A 203 5.94 -16.14 -15.48
N GLU A 204 5.59 -17.16 -14.69
CA GLU A 204 6.26 -18.47 -14.69
C GLU A 204 6.13 -19.17 -16.05
N SER A 205 4.95 -19.10 -16.66
CA SER A 205 4.71 -19.67 -18.00
C SER A 205 5.55 -18.99 -19.08
N LEU A 206 5.76 -17.67 -18.98
CA LEU A 206 6.60 -16.92 -19.90
C LEU A 206 8.09 -17.11 -19.62
N TYR A 207 8.45 -17.27 -18.35
CA TYR A 207 9.83 -17.31 -17.86
C TYR A 207 9.98 -18.44 -16.81
N PRO A 208 10.22 -19.70 -17.23
CA PRO A 208 10.34 -20.82 -16.30
C PRO A 208 11.42 -20.59 -15.25
N GLY A 209 11.10 -20.87 -13.97
CA GLY A 209 11.96 -20.60 -12.82
C GLY A 209 11.84 -19.17 -12.26
N TYR A 210 10.86 -18.39 -12.70
CA TYR A 210 10.59 -17.05 -12.16
C TYR A 210 10.03 -17.12 -10.74
N LEU A 211 9.12 -18.06 -10.49
CA LEU A 211 8.55 -18.33 -9.19
C LEU A 211 9.41 -19.35 -8.43
N LEU A 212 9.64 -19.08 -7.13
CA LEU A 212 10.29 -20.03 -6.23
C LEU A 212 9.37 -21.21 -5.86
N GLU A 213 8.07 -20.96 -5.83
CA GLU A 213 7.02 -21.93 -5.55
C GLU A 213 5.80 -21.64 -6.43
N ARG A 214 5.04 -22.67 -6.77
CA ARG A 214 3.79 -22.51 -7.53
C ARG A 214 2.74 -21.79 -6.68
N ARG A 215 2.02 -20.87 -7.29
CA ARG A 215 0.92 -20.11 -6.69
C ARG A 215 -0.43 -20.74 -7.03
N ASP A 216 -0.65 -21.96 -6.55
CA ASP A 216 -1.89 -22.71 -6.76
C ASP A 216 -2.99 -22.37 -5.73
N ALA A 217 -4.08 -23.14 -5.73
CA ALA A 217 -5.18 -22.94 -4.78
C ALA A 217 -4.75 -23.07 -3.30
N ALA A 218 -3.76 -23.93 -3.00
CA ALA A 218 -3.25 -24.08 -1.65
C ALA A 218 -2.43 -22.85 -1.24
N TRP A 219 -1.62 -22.31 -2.16
CA TRP A 219 -0.91 -21.05 -1.95
C TRP A 219 -1.87 -19.90 -1.65
N ILE A 220 -2.92 -19.74 -2.47
CA ILE A 220 -3.94 -18.69 -2.28
C ILE A 220 -4.61 -18.82 -0.91
N ALA A 221 -5.05 -20.03 -0.55
CA ALA A 221 -5.70 -20.28 0.74
C ALA A 221 -4.78 -19.96 1.93
N ASN A 222 -3.50 -20.33 1.85
CA ASN A 222 -2.51 -20.02 2.87
C ASN A 222 -2.33 -18.50 3.02
N ARG A 223 -2.17 -17.77 1.91
CA ARG A 223 -2.01 -16.32 1.92
C ARG A 223 -3.23 -15.61 2.48
N GLU A 224 -4.43 -16.04 2.12
CA GLU A 224 -5.67 -15.51 2.72
C GLU A 224 -5.76 -15.78 4.22
N ALA A 225 -5.31 -16.96 4.68
CA ALA A 225 -5.31 -17.29 6.11
C ALA A 225 -4.35 -16.38 6.89
N ILE A 226 -3.14 -16.16 6.38
CA ILE A 226 -2.14 -15.22 6.95
C ILE A 226 -2.73 -13.80 7.02
N ALA A 227 -3.35 -13.33 5.93
CA ALA A 227 -3.95 -12.01 5.86
C ALA A 227 -5.08 -11.80 6.89
N ARG A 228 -5.91 -12.84 7.12
CA ARG A 228 -6.98 -12.81 8.13
C ARG A 228 -6.44 -12.75 9.56
N GLN A 229 -5.29 -13.37 9.82
CA GLN A 229 -4.64 -13.33 11.14
C GLN A 229 -4.16 -11.92 11.50
N HIS A 230 -3.61 -11.18 10.53
CA HIS A 230 -3.14 -9.80 10.73
C HIS A 230 -4.25 -8.74 10.88
N ARG A 231 -5.49 -9.04 10.47
CA ARG A 231 -6.64 -8.11 10.57
C ARG A 231 -7.41 -8.21 11.90
N ARG A 232 -7.07 -9.17 12.76
CA ARG A 232 -7.68 -9.35 14.09
C ARG A 232 -6.81 -8.68 15.16
#